data_AF-L0EEH0-F1
#
_entry.id   AF-L0EEH0-F1
#
_cell.length_a   1.000
_cell.length_b   1.000
_cell.length_c   1.000
_cell.angle_alpha   90.00
_cell.angle_beta   90.00
_cell.angle_gamma   90.00
#
_symmetry.space_group_name_H-M   'P 1'
#
loop_
_entity.id
_entity.type
_entity.pdbx_description
1 polymer ?
#
loop_
_entity_poly.entity_id
_entity_poly.type
_entity_poly.pdbx_seq_one_letter_code
_entity_poly.pdbx_strand_id
1 'polypeptide(L)'
;MRLVLSRFLAVLLLVIPGIGAAYGFLQIKNTLFDYFASFGPDDPVPVFNWLRFIFGLILFLGGVGFIAGWIFFRDRKRNYVAPRFRKKRPRPPKPVRLPDNEQT
;
A
#
# COMPACT_ATOMS: atom_id res chain seq x y z
N MET A 1 -13.98 18.08 18.33
CA MET A 1 -12.82 18.71 17.64
C MET A 1 -11.55 17.85 17.63
N ARG A 2 -11.15 17.23 18.76
CA ARG A 2 -9.92 16.39 18.85
C ARG A 2 -9.81 15.25 17.83
N LEU A 3 -10.93 14.69 17.37
CA LEU A 3 -10.99 13.57 16.43
C LEU A 3 -10.74 13.97 14.96
N VAL A 4 -11.00 15.23 14.61
CA VAL A 4 -10.69 15.78 13.29
C VAL A 4 -9.19 16.07 13.21
N LEU A 5 -8.63 16.66 14.28
CA LEU A 5 -7.19 16.93 14.38
C LEU A 5 -6.35 15.65 14.33
N SER A 6 -6.77 14.58 15.01
CA SER A 6 -6.05 13.30 14.96
C SER A 6 -6.10 12.64 13.57
N ARG A 7 -7.23 12.77 12.85
CA ARG A 7 -7.34 12.30 11.46
C ARG A 7 -6.44 13.12 10.52
N PHE A 8 -6.40 14.44 10.70
CA PHE A 8 -5.54 15.33 9.92
C PHE A 8 -4.07 15.01 10.14
N LEU A 9 -3.63 14.86 11.40
CA LEU A 9 -2.26 14.46 11.74
C LEU A 9 -1.89 13.09 11.15
N ALA A 10 -2.81 12.13 11.14
CA ALA A 10 -2.57 10.82 10.53
C ALA A 10 -2.35 10.91 9.01
N VAL A 11 -3.09 11.80 8.33
CA VAL A 11 -2.87 12.07 6.90
C VAL A 11 -1.53 12.79 6.69
N LEU A 12 -1.20 13.76 7.53
CA LEU A 12 0.08 14.47 7.47
C LEU A 12 1.28 13.51 7.62
N LEU A 13 1.17 12.53 8.52
CA LEU A 13 2.18 11.48 8.70
C LEU A 13 2.35 10.61 7.44
N LEU A 14 1.25 10.34 6.71
CA LEU A 14 1.27 9.60 5.45
C LEU A 14 1.86 10.40 4.28
N VAL A 15 1.95 11.73 4.39
CA VAL A 15 2.55 12.57 3.34
C VAL A 15 4.05 12.28 3.21
N ILE A 16 4.76 12.04 4.30
CA ILE A 16 6.21 11.76 4.30
C ILE A 16 6.59 10.59 3.38
N PRO A 17 6.02 9.37 3.56
CA PRO A 17 6.28 8.26 2.64
C PRO A 17 5.72 8.51 1.24
N GLY A 18 4.69 9.35 1.09
CA GLY A 18 4.15 9.76 -0.22
C GLY A 18 5.12 10.63 -1.02
N ILE A 19 5.73 11.63 -0.39
CA ILE A 19 6.78 12.46 -0.98
C ILE A 19 8.00 11.59 -1.32
N GLY A 20 8.38 10.69 -0.41
CA GLY A 20 9.44 9.71 -0.66
C GLY A 20 9.17 8.87 -1.90
N ALA A 21 7.95 8.36 -2.05
CA ALA A 21 7.55 7.61 -3.24
C ALA A 21 7.66 8.45 -4.52
N ALA A 22 7.11 9.67 -4.52
CA ALA A 22 7.17 10.57 -5.67
C ALA A 22 8.62 10.91 -6.07
N TYR A 23 9.49 11.16 -5.09
CA TYR A 23 10.90 11.38 -5.32
C TYR A 23 11.60 10.13 -5.89
N GLY A 24 11.32 8.95 -5.32
CA GLY A 24 11.84 7.67 -5.82
C GLY A 24 11.45 7.42 -7.27
N PHE A 25 10.18 7.68 -7.62
CA PHE A 25 9.70 7.60 -9.00
C PHE A 25 10.43 8.58 -9.93
N LEU A 26 10.67 9.81 -9.48
CA LEU A 26 11.43 10.79 -10.25
C LEU A 26 12.87 10.32 -10.52
N GLN A 27 13.53 9.69 -9.54
CA GLN A 27 14.85 9.12 -9.73
C GLN A 27 14.84 8.01 -10.79
N ILE A 28 13.90 7.06 -10.70
CA ILE A 28 13.74 5.97 -11.69
C ILE A 28 13.53 6.54 -13.09
N LYS A 29 12.58 7.49 -13.22
CA LYS A 29 12.30 8.16 -14.49
C LYS A 29 13.57 8.81 -15.02
N ASN A 30 14.24 9.64 -14.24
CA ASN A 30 15.42 10.37 -14.70
C ASN A 30 16.54 9.42 -15.09
N THR A 31 16.82 8.36 -14.32
CA THR A 31 17.85 7.36 -14.69
C THR A 31 17.55 6.65 -16.01
N LEU A 32 16.28 6.34 -16.28
CA LEU A 32 15.88 5.71 -17.53
C LEU A 32 16.01 6.70 -18.69
N PHE A 33 15.52 7.93 -18.52
CA PHE A 33 15.62 8.97 -19.54
C PHE A 33 17.07 9.32 -19.87
N ASP A 34 17.93 9.52 -18.86
CA ASP A 34 19.35 9.82 -19.03
C ASP A 34 20.06 8.68 -19.79
N TYR A 35 19.70 7.43 -19.50
CA TYR A 35 20.24 6.27 -20.21
C TYR A 35 19.76 6.19 -21.66
N PHE A 36 18.48 6.40 -21.94
CA PHE A 36 17.98 6.35 -23.31
C PHE A 36 18.42 7.56 -24.15
N ALA A 37 18.60 8.73 -23.53
CA ALA A 37 19.06 9.94 -24.21
C ALA A 37 20.54 9.90 -24.59
N SER A 38 21.34 9.03 -23.96
CA SER A 38 22.78 8.90 -24.23
C SER A 38 23.14 7.96 -25.37
N PHE A 39 22.14 7.40 -26.09
CA PHE A 39 22.37 6.65 -27.33
C PHE A 39 22.48 7.63 -28.52
N GLY A 40 23.63 8.31 -28.63
CA GLY A 40 23.98 9.19 -29.74
C GLY A 40 25.08 8.60 -30.66
N PRO A 41 25.17 9.01 -31.94
CA PRO A 41 26.21 8.54 -32.88
C PRO A 41 27.65 8.84 -32.42
N ASP A 42 27.83 9.93 -31.67
CA ASP A 42 29.13 10.45 -31.24
C ASP A 42 29.34 10.32 -29.71
N ASP A 43 28.38 9.74 -28.99
CA ASP A 43 28.40 9.68 -27.53
C ASP A 43 29.11 8.42 -27.00
N PRO A 44 29.83 8.51 -25.87
CA PRO A 44 30.47 7.36 -25.24
C PRO A 44 29.43 6.31 -24.80
N VAL A 45 29.85 5.04 -24.73
CA VAL A 45 29.00 3.89 -24.37
C VAL A 45 28.13 4.24 -23.14
N PRO A 46 26.80 4.21 -23.26
CA PRO A 46 25.92 4.69 -22.20
C PRO A 46 26.03 3.79 -20.96
N VAL A 47 26.39 4.39 -19.82
CA VAL A 47 26.53 3.69 -18.54
C VAL A 47 25.26 3.87 -17.72
N PHE A 48 24.59 2.76 -17.42
CA PHE A 48 23.38 2.79 -16.60
C PHE A 48 23.70 3.07 -15.13
N ASN A 49 23.07 4.10 -14.55
CA ASN A 49 23.27 4.45 -13.14
C ASN A 49 22.42 3.54 -12.21
N TRP A 50 22.93 2.32 -11.98
CA TRP A 50 22.29 1.31 -11.13
C TRP A 50 22.04 1.79 -9.70
N LEU A 51 22.98 2.52 -9.10
CA LEU A 51 22.85 2.98 -7.72
C LEU A 51 21.66 3.92 -7.55
N ARG A 52 21.55 4.91 -8.44
CA ARG A 52 20.44 5.88 -8.44
C ARG A 52 19.10 5.20 -8.75
N PHE A 53 19.10 4.24 -9.67
CA PHE A 53 17.90 3.47 -10.02
C PHE A 53 17.41 2.60 -8.85
N ILE A 54 18.29 1.79 -8.25
CA ILE A 54 17.95 0.91 -7.12
C ILE A 54 17.51 1.73 -5.91
N PHE A 55 18.20 2.84 -5.62
CA PHE A 55 17.79 3.75 -4.54
C PHE A 55 16.40 4.32 -4.79
N GLY A 56 16.13 4.79 -6.02
CA GLY A 56 14.80 5.25 -6.43
C GLY A 56 13.73 4.16 -6.30
N LEU A 57 14.06 2.92 -6.70
CA LEU A 57 13.18 1.76 -6.63
C LEU A 57 12.81 1.39 -5.19
N ILE A 58 13.79 1.35 -4.28
CA ILE A 58 13.56 1.06 -2.86
C ILE A 58 12.69 2.16 -2.24
N LEU A 59 12.98 3.43 -2.54
CA LEU A 59 12.20 4.54 -1.99
C LEU A 59 10.77 4.57 -2.54
N PHE A 60 10.59 4.27 -3.82
CA PHE A 60 9.28 4.17 -4.46
C PHE A 60 8.45 3.01 -3.92
N LEU A 61 8.98 1.78 -3.97
CA LEU A 61 8.29 0.58 -3.48
C LEU A 61 8.09 0.63 -1.97
N GLY A 62 9.06 1.15 -1.22
CA GLY A 62 8.95 1.37 0.22
C GLY A 62 7.83 2.36 0.55
N GLY A 63 7.78 3.51 -0.13
CA GLY A 63 6.74 4.52 0.10
C GLY A 63 5.35 4.04 -0.29
N VAL A 64 5.18 3.49 -1.50
CA VAL A 64 3.90 2.94 -1.98
C VAL A 64 3.46 1.75 -1.15
N GLY A 65 4.37 0.82 -0.85
CA GLY A 65 4.12 -0.36 -0.03
C GLY A 65 3.73 0.01 1.40
N PHE A 66 4.37 1.02 1.99
CA PHE A 66 3.99 1.53 3.31
C PHE A 66 2.58 2.12 3.30
N ILE A 67 2.24 2.96 2.31
CA ILE A 67 0.91 3.56 2.20
C ILE A 67 -0.16 2.48 1.99
N ALA A 68 0.06 1.56 1.05
CA ALA A 68 -0.86 0.47 0.76
C ALA A 68 -1.05 -0.45 1.99
N GLY A 69 0.04 -0.81 2.67
CA GLY A 69 0.02 -1.61 3.89
C GLY A 69 -0.70 -0.93 5.04
N TRP A 70 -0.44 0.37 5.25
CA TRP A 70 -1.14 1.16 6.26
C TRP A 70 -2.64 1.27 5.97
N ILE A 71 -3.01 1.56 4.71
CA ILE A 71 -4.42 1.60 4.29
C ILE A 71 -5.07 0.26 4.57
N PHE A 72 -4.47 -0.86 4.15
CA PHE A 72 -5.01 -2.19 4.36
C PHE A 72 -5.20 -2.51 5.86
N PHE A 73 -4.21 -2.20 6.70
CA PHE A 73 -4.30 -2.40 8.14
C PHE A 73 -5.41 -1.54 8.78
N ARG A 74 -5.51 -0.26 8.38
CA ARG A 74 -6.55 0.66 8.83
C ARG A 74 -7.94 0.17 8.44
N ASP A 75 -8.08 -0.29 7.21
CA ASP A 75 -9.35 -0.72 6.61
C ASP A 75 -9.86 -2.02 7.22
N ARG A 76 -8.93 -2.94 7.54
CA ARG A 76 -9.22 -4.19 8.27
C ARG A 76 -9.84 -3.94 9.63
N LYS A 77 -9.39 -2.92 10.38
CA LYS A 77 -9.97 -2.57 11.70
C LYS A 77 -11.41 -2.05 11.60
N ARG A 78 -11.81 -1.50 10.45
CA ARG A 78 -13.15 -0.94 10.23
C ARG A 78 -14.09 -1.86 9.45
N ASN A 79 -13.65 -3.09 9.13
CA ASN A 79 -14.41 -4.06 8.32
C ASN A 79 -14.81 -3.56 6.92
N TYR A 80 -14.05 -2.63 6.35
CA TYR A 80 -14.23 -2.14 4.98
C TYR A 80 -13.56 -3.03 3.92
N VAL A 81 -12.79 -4.03 4.36
CA VAL A 81 -12.18 -5.03 3.49
C VAL A 81 -13.23 -5.90 2.79
N ALA A 82 -12.93 -6.33 1.57
CA ALA A 82 -13.79 -7.23 0.79
C ALA A 82 -14.22 -8.47 1.59
N PRO A 83 -15.42 -9.04 1.35
CA PRO A 83 -15.94 -10.20 2.10
C PRO A 83 -14.97 -11.37 2.24
N ARG A 84 -14.10 -11.60 1.23
CA ARG A 84 -13.06 -12.63 1.24
C ARG A 84 -12.00 -12.46 2.34
N PHE A 85 -11.76 -11.23 2.81
CA PHE A 85 -10.77 -10.89 3.82
C PHE A 85 -11.36 -10.64 5.21
N ARG A 86 -12.69 -10.73 5.36
CA ARG A 86 -13.37 -10.56 6.65
C ARG A 86 -13.21 -11.83 7.48
N LYS A 87 -13.10 -11.68 8.81
CA LYS A 87 -13.12 -12.85 9.72
C LYS A 87 -14.49 -13.53 9.57
N LYS A 88 -14.50 -14.82 9.22
CA LYS A 88 -15.73 -15.62 9.21
C LYS A 88 -16.26 -15.67 10.63
N ARG A 89 -17.52 -15.26 10.83
CA ARG A 89 -18.21 -15.49 12.11
C ARG A 89 -18.40 -17.00 12.26
N PRO A 90 -18.15 -17.59 13.46
CA PRO A 90 -18.52 -18.97 13.71
C PRO A 90 -20.01 -19.13 13.44
N ARG A 91 -20.40 -20.22 12.76
CA ARG A 91 -21.82 -20.51 12.54
C ARG A 91 -22.50 -20.68 13.89
N PRO A 92 -23.71 -20.13 14.10
CA PRO A 92 -24.46 -20.41 15.31
C PRO A 92 -24.68 -21.93 15.43
N PRO A 93 -24.70 -22.47 16.66
CA PRO A 93 -25.01 -23.88 16.88
C PRO A 93 -26.36 -24.21 16.26
N LYS A 94 -26.45 -25.39 15.65
CA LYS A 94 -27.69 -25.87 15.01
C LYS A 94 -28.78 -25.91 16.09
N PRO A 95 -29.98 -25.35 15.85
CA PRO A 95 -31.04 -25.43 16.84
C PRO A 95 -31.32 -26.91 17.15
N VAL A 96 -31.33 -27.24 18.43
CA VAL A 96 -31.75 -28.56 18.92
C VAL A 96 -33.24 -28.66 18.61
N ARG A 97 -33.63 -29.58 17.72
CA ARG A 97 -35.04 -29.91 17.54
C ARG A 97 -35.49 -30.64 18.79
N LEU A 98 -36.35 -30.01 19.60
CA LEU A 98 -37.06 -30.75 20.64
C LEU A 98 -38.04 -31.72 19.96
N PRO A 99 -38.18 -32.94 20.47
CA PRO A 99 -39.16 -33.90 19.97
C PRO A 99 -40.58 -33.35 20.15
N ASP A 100 -41.47 -33.69 19.22
CA ASP A 100 -42.82 -33.08 19.11
C ASP A 100 -43.72 -33.37 20.33
N ASN A 101 -43.31 -34.26 21.23
CA ASN A 101 -44.02 -34.63 22.46
C ASN A 101 -43.79 -33.66 23.64
N GLU A 102 -42.89 -32.68 23.53
CA GLU A 102 -42.63 -31.66 24.56
C GLU A 102 -43.16 -30.27 24.18
N GLN A 103 -43.96 -30.15 23.11
CA GLN A 103 -44.49 -28.87 22.61
C GLN A 103 -45.93 -28.53 23.06
N THR A 104 -46.52 -29.30 23.98
CA THR A 104 -47.88 -29.11 24.53
C THR A 104 -47.90 -28.48 25.90
#